data_AF-A0A7K8TKV3-F1
#
_entry.id   AF-A0A7K8TKV3-F1
#
_cell.length_a   1.000
_cell.length_b   1.000
_cell.length_c   1.000
_cell.angle_alpha   90.00
_cell.angle_beta   90.00
_cell.angle_gamma   90.00
#
_symmetry.space_group_name_H-M   'P 1'
#
loop_
_entity.id
_entity.type
_entity.pdbx_description
1 polymer ?
#
loop_
_entity_poly.entity_id
_entity_poly.type
_entity_poly.pdbx_seq_one_letter_code
_entity_poly.pdbx_strand_id
1 'polypeptide(L)'
;QAREMLVDLPVITEVLHSGDTDIKKKVLVVFRNIMGHLERKEASAIAVQLVEELLPLFDNESSQLRELSMGLFRDMVESVEGSDKEEMKKKVQRGLLPLFFHMSDESSSVAK
;
A
#
# COMPACT_ATOMS: atom_id res chain seq x y z
N GLN A 1 -8.69 4.20 20.01
CA GLN A 1 -8.06 2.97 19.48
C GLN A 1 -7.41 3.15 18.12
N ALA A 2 -8.11 3.33 16.97
CA ALA A 2 -7.41 3.47 15.68
C ALA A 2 -6.55 4.75 15.53
N ARG A 3 -7.00 5.88 16.08
CA ARG A 3 -6.20 7.13 16.10
C ARG A 3 -4.96 7.07 17.00
N GLU A 4 -4.97 6.24 18.04
CA GLU A 4 -3.80 6.05 18.91
C GLU A 4 -2.71 5.26 18.18
N MET A 5 -3.10 4.32 17.31
CA MET A 5 -2.19 3.55 16.46
C MET A 5 -1.48 4.41 15.39
N LEU A 6 -1.92 5.65 15.15
CA LEU A 6 -1.21 6.58 14.26
C LEU A 6 0.15 7.01 14.83
N VAL A 7 0.29 7.02 16.16
CA VAL A 7 1.57 7.33 16.82
C VAL A 7 2.61 6.25 16.47
N ASP A 8 2.14 5.02 16.28
CA ASP A 8 2.98 3.87 15.97
C ASP A 8 3.19 3.69 14.46
N LEU A 9 2.67 4.58 13.61
CA LEU A 9 2.76 4.43 12.15
C LEU A 9 4.21 4.20 11.65
N PRO A 10 5.23 4.92 12.14
CA PRO A 10 6.62 4.66 11.75
C PRO A 10 7.10 3.24 12.12
N VAL A 11 6.72 2.76 13.31
CA VAL A 11 7.08 1.41 13.78
C VAL A 11 6.38 0.36 12.94
N ILE A 12 5.10 0.57 12.62
CA ILE A 12 4.33 -0.36 11.78
C ILE A 12 4.94 -0.43 10.36
N THR A 13 5.37 0.70 9.80
CA THR A 13 6.09 0.74 8.52
C THR A 13 7.45 0.04 8.60
N GLU A 14 8.20 0.20 9.70
CA GLU A 14 9.46 -0.52 9.89
C GLU A 14 9.25 -2.05 9.93
N VAL A 15 8.18 -2.50 10.60
CA VAL A 15 7.78 -3.91 10.62
C VAL A 15 7.35 -4.39 9.24
N LEU A 16 6.71 -3.54 8.43
CA LEU A 16 6.38 -3.87 7.04
C LEU A 16 7.64 -4.15 6.20
N HIS A 17 8.78 -3.55 6.52
CA HIS A 17 10.02 -3.76 5.78
C HIS A 17 10.82 -4.95 6.30
N SER A 18 11.01 -5.01 7.61
CA SER A 18 11.89 -5.98 8.29
C SER A 18 11.23 -7.31 8.61
N GLY A 19 9.89 -7.35 8.67
CA GLY A 19 9.14 -8.56 9.05
C GLY A 19 9.22 -9.69 8.02
N ASP A 20 8.96 -10.91 8.49
CA ASP A 20 8.72 -12.03 7.60
C ASP A 20 7.40 -11.85 6.82
N THR A 21 7.16 -12.74 5.86
CA THR A 21 5.99 -12.70 4.98
C THR A 21 4.66 -12.69 5.74
N ASP A 22 4.53 -13.44 6.83
CA ASP A 22 3.27 -13.53 7.57
C ASP A 22 3.04 -12.30 8.45
N ILE A 23 4.11 -11.75 9.02
CA ILE A 23 4.09 -10.46 9.72
C ILE A 23 3.68 -9.35 8.74
N LYS A 24 4.29 -9.29 7.56
CA LYS A 24 3.97 -8.30 6.52
C LYS A 24 2.49 -8.34 6.13
N LYS A 25 1.92 -9.52 5.91
CA LYS A 25 0.48 -9.67 5.63
C LYS A 25 -0.39 -9.09 6.74
N LYS A 26 -0.05 -9.38 8.00
CA LYS A 26 -0.80 -8.84 9.16
C LYS A 26 -0.71 -7.32 9.22
N VAL A 27 0.47 -6.75 8.94
CA VAL A 27 0.66 -5.29 8.88
C VAL A 27 -0.22 -4.65 7.80
N LEU A 28 -0.31 -5.24 6.61
CA LEU A 28 -1.19 -4.74 5.54
C LEU A 28 -2.67 -4.72 5.96
N VAL A 29 -3.13 -5.73 6.70
CA VAL A 29 -4.48 -5.76 7.27
C VAL A 29 -4.66 -4.67 8.32
N VAL A 30 -3.67 -4.46 9.18
CA VAL A 30 -3.69 -3.38 10.18
C VAL A 30 -3.77 -2.02 9.50
N PHE A 31 -2.99 -1.75 8.44
CA PHE A 31 -3.08 -0.50 7.69
C PHE A 31 -4.44 -0.27 7.07
N ARG A 32 -5.01 -1.29 6.41
CA ARG A 32 -6.37 -1.21 5.86
C ARG A 32 -7.39 -0.86 6.94
N ASN A 33 -7.29 -1.50 8.10
CA ASN A 33 -8.18 -1.24 9.23
C ASN A 33 -7.98 0.16 9.79
N ILE A 34 -6.74 0.62 10.01
CA ILE A 34 -6.45 1.97 10.49
C ILE A 34 -7.11 2.98 9.56
N MET A 35 -6.81 2.93 8.26
CA MET A 35 -7.37 3.87 7.28
C MET A 35 -8.91 3.88 7.27
N GLY A 36 -9.55 2.72 7.39
CA GLY A 36 -11.01 2.61 7.44
C GLY A 36 -11.66 3.26 8.67
N HIS A 37 -10.90 3.54 9.73
CA HIS A 37 -11.39 4.18 10.95
C HIS A 37 -11.04 5.68 11.05
N LEU A 38 -10.33 6.23 10.06
CA LEU A 38 -9.95 7.64 10.07
C LEU A 38 -10.99 8.50 9.35
N GLU A 39 -10.99 9.79 9.67
CA GLU A 39 -11.71 10.74 8.85
C GLU A 39 -11.12 10.76 7.44
N ARG A 40 -11.96 11.01 6.43
CA ARG A 40 -11.53 10.92 5.03
C ARG A 40 -10.30 11.76 4.71
N LYS A 41 -10.21 12.97 5.29
CA LYS A 41 -9.06 13.85 5.13
C LYS A 41 -7.78 13.29 5.75
N GLU A 42 -7.89 12.65 6.91
CA GLU A 42 -6.76 12.00 7.58
C GLU A 42 -6.31 10.75 6.81
N ALA A 43 -7.27 9.92 6.40
CA ALA A 43 -7.02 8.73 5.57
C ALA A 43 -6.32 9.12 4.26
N SER A 44 -6.77 10.18 3.59
CA SER A 44 -6.16 10.72 2.36
C SER A 44 -4.70 11.12 2.58
N ALA A 45 -4.42 11.89 3.63
CA ALA A 45 -3.05 12.32 3.94
C ALA A 45 -2.11 11.15 4.27
N ILE A 46 -2.62 10.12 4.96
CA ILE A 46 -1.84 8.92 5.30
C ILE A 46 -1.65 8.01 4.10
N ALA A 47 -2.66 7.86 3.25
CA ALA A 47 -2.57 7.10 2.00
C ALA A 47 -1.44 7.63 1.13
N VAL A 48 -1.33 8.95 0.96
CA VAL A 48 -0.22 9.58 0.21
C VAL A 48 1.16 9.29 0.83
N GLN A 49 1.24 9.22 2.16
CA GLN A 49 2.51 8.93 2.84
C GLN A 49 2.95 7.47 2.65
N LEU A 50 2.01 6.53 2.73
CA LEU A 50 2.31 5.09 2.77
C LEU A 50 2.34 4.40 1.40
N VAL A 51 1.77 5.02 0.37
CA VAL A 51 1.56 4.35 -0.94
C VAL A 51 2.87 3.82 -1.57
N GLU A 52 4.00 4.51 -1.37
CA GLU A 52 5.31 4.09 -1.90
C GLU A 52 5.92 2.94 -1.08
N GLU A 53 5.58 2.80 0.21
CA GLU A 53 6.06 1.72 1.09
C GLU A 53 5.54 0.34 0.63
N LEU A 54 4.46 0.32 -0.15
CA LEU A 54 3.87 -0.90 -0.68
C LEU A 54 4.58 -1.42 -1.93
N LEU A 55 5.31 -0.56 -2.66
CA LEU A 55 5.91 -0.90 -3.95
C LEU A 55 6.91 -2.07 -3.86
N PRO A 56 7.81 -2.15 -2.86
CA PRO A 56 8.74 -3.28 -2.75
C PRO A 56 8.04 -4.63 -2.52
N LEU A 57 6.78 -4.64 -2.10
CA LEU A 57 6.01 -5.86 -1.84
C LEU A 57 5.38 -6.45 -3.10
N PHE A 58 5.41 -5.72 -4.22
CA PHE A 58 4.83 -6.18 -5.49
C PHE A 58 5.67 -7.29 -6.13
N ASP A 59 6.98 -7.34 -5.85
CA ASP A 59 7.90 -8.35 -6.38
C ASP A 59 8.22 -9.45 -5.35
N ASN A 60 7.42 -9.58 -4.28
CA ASN A 60 7.64 -10.61 -3.27
C ASN A 60 7.25 -12.00 -3.80
N GLU A 61 8.00 -13.05 -3.44
CA GLU A 61 7.70 -14.45 -3.82
C GLU A 61 6.29 -14.93 -3.43
N SER A 62 5.73 -14.42 -2.32
CA SER A 62 4.40 -14.79 -1.86
C SER A 62 3.30 -14.10 -2.65
N SER A 63 2.57 -14.86 -3.48
CA SER A 63 1.42 -14.35 -4.25
C SER A 63 0.38 -13.64 -3.39
N GLN A 64 0.04 -14.21 -2.23
CA GLN A 64 -0.89 -13.59 -1.29
C GLN A 64 -0.40 -12.24 -0.78
N LEU A 65 0.90 -12.10 -0.49
CA LEU A 65 1.46 -10.83 -0.03
C LEU A 65 1.40 -9.77 -1.15
N ARG A 66 1.72 -10.17 -2.40
CA ARG A 66 1.58 -9.31 -3.58
C ARG A 66 0.13 -8.85 -3.78
N GLU A 67 -0.83 -9.77 -3.71
CA GLU A 67 -2.25 -9.46 -3.89
C GLU A 67 -2.76 -8.49 -2.81
N LEU A 68 -2.39 -8.72 -1.55
CA LEU A 68 -2.77 -7.85 -0.44
C LEU A 68 -2.17 -6.44 -0.58
N SER A 69 -0.90 -6.34 -0.98
CA SER A 69 -0.22 -5.05 -1.13
C SER A 69 -0.78 -4.27 -2.33
N MET A 70 -0.97 -4.92 -3.48
CA MET A 70 -1.59 -4.29 -4.66
C MET A 70 -3.04 -3.87 -4.39
N GLY A 71 -3.81 -4.70 -3.67
CA GLY A 71 -5.16 -4.36 -3.27
C GLY A 71 -5.21 -3.15 -2.35
N LEU A 72 -4.31 -3.07 -1.36
CA LEU A 72 -4.20 -1.92 -0.48
C LEU A 72 -3.74 -0.65 -1.22
N PHE A 73 -2.79 -0.79 -2.15
CA PHE A 73 -2.31 0.30 -2.98
C PHE A 73 -3.45 0.91 -3.80
N ARG A 74 -4.26 0.07 -4.48
CA ARG A 74 -5.42 0.55 -5.22
C ARG A 74 -6.39 1.31 -4.32
N ASP A 75 -6.73 0.76 -3.16
CA ASP A 75 -7.65 1.40 -2.22
C ASP A 75 -7.10 2.75 -1.74
N MET A 76 -5.79 2.87 -1.48
CA MET A 76 -5.13 4.14 -1.15
C MET A 76 -5.26 5.15 -2.29
N VAL A 77 -4.97 4.74 -3.54
CA VAL A 77 -5.04 5.62 -4.72
C VAL A 77 -6.47 6.11 -4.97
N GLU A 78 -7.46 5.26 -4.77
CA GLU A 78 -8.88 5.60 -4.98
C GLU A 78 -9.46 6.47 -3.85
N SER A 79 -8.89 6.40 -2.65
CA SER A 79 -9.40 7.08 -1.44
C SER A 79 -9.01 8.55 -1.29
N VAL A 80 -7.98 9.02 -2.01
CA VAL A 80 -7.43 10.38 -1.84
C VAL A 80 -8.32 11.48 -2.42
N GLU A 81 -8.38 12.63 -1.73
CA GLU A 81 -9.22 13.77 -2.10
C GLU A 81 -8.47 15.10 -2.13
N GLY A 82 -9.03 16.09 -2.84
CA GLY A 82 -8.50 17.46 -2.83
C GLY A 82 -7.05 17.56 -3.32
N SER A 83 -6.22 18.29 -2.55
CA SER A 83 -4.80 18.51 -2.86
C SER A 83 -3.96 17.24 -2.88
N ASP A 84 -4.41 16.20 -2.17
CA ASP A 84 -3.68 14.93 -2.05
C ASP A 84 -3.70 14.13 -3.35
N LYS A 85 -4.68 14.35 -4.24
CA LYS A 85 -4.75 13.70 -5.56
C LYS A 85 -3.54 14.04 -6.44
N GLU A 86 -3.10 15.29 -6.41
CA GLU A 86 -1.96 15.72 -7.22
C GLU A 86 -0.65 15.10 -6.72
N GLU A 87 -0.50 14.97 -5.40
CA GLU A 87 0.68 14.31 -4.83
C GLU A 87 0.65 12.80 -5.04
N MET A 88 -0.52 12.17 -4.84
CA MET A 88 -0.74 10.76 -5.14
C MET A 88 -0.35 10.45 -6.59
N LYS A 89 -0.77 11.27 -7.55
CA LYS A 89 -0.46 11.06 -8.97
C LYS A 89 1.05 11.01 -9.23
N LYS A 90 1.84 11.88 -8.60
CA LYS A 90 3.31 11.87 -8.75
C LYS A 90 3.93 10.61 -8.17
N LYS A 91 3.47 10.17 -7.00
CA LYS A 91 3.96 8.95 -6.33
C LYS A 91 3.58 7.69 -7.12
N VAL A 92 2.33 7.59 -7.57
CA VAL A 92 1.86 6.49 -8.42
C VAL A 92 2.64 6.43 -9.72
N GLN A 93 2.93 7.56 -10.38
CA GLN A 93 3.75 7.56 -11.59
C GLN A 93 5.15 6.96 -11.38
N ARG A 94 5.75 7.11 -10.19
CA ARG A 94 7.02 6.45 -9.84
C ARG A 94 6.84 4.94 -9.64
N GLY A 95 5.73 4.53 -9.03
CA GLY A 95 5.40 3.12 -8.76
C GLY A 95 4.83 2.32 -9.93
N LEU A 96 4.32 2.98 -10.97
CA LEU A 96 3.75 2.31 -12.15
C LEU A 96 4.81 1.73 -13.11
N LEU A 97 6.05 2.22 -13.06
CA LEU A 97 7.15 1.69 -13.88
C LEU A 97 7.47 0.22 -13.54
N PRO A 98 7.67 -0.18 -12.27
CA PRO A 98 7.84 -1.59 -11.88
C PRO A 98 6.66 -2.49 -12.29
N LEU A 99 5.42 -2.03 -12.10
CA LEU A 99 4.21 -2.80 -12.46
C LEU A 99 4.10 -3.06 -13.97
N PHE A 100 4.53 -2.10 -14.80
CA PHE A 100 4.56 -2.25 -16.26
C PHE A 100 5.60 -3.28 -16.71
N PHE A 101 6.77 -3.34 -16.06
CA PHE A 101 7.77 -4.37 -16.31
C PHE A 101 7.30 -5.76 -15.84
N HIS A 102 6.59 -5.85 -14.70
CA HIS A 102 6.04 -7.12 -14.22
C HIS A 102 4.97 -7.72 -15.15
N MET A 103 4.18 -6.89 -15.85
CA MET A 103 3.27 -7.40 -16.90
C MET A 103 4.00 -7.94 -18.14
N SER A 104 5.28 -7.61 -18.30
CA SER A 104 6.10 -8.04 -19.45
C SER A 104 6.95 -9.29 -19.14
N ASP A 105 7.24 -9.56 -17.86
CA ASP A 105 8.12 -10.64 -17.38
C ASP A 105 7.37 -11.86 -16.83
N GLU A 106 6.46 -12.46 -17.61
CA GLU A 106 5.88 -13.81 -17.36
C GLU A 106 4.73 -13.93 -16.33
N SER A 107 3.49 -14.04 -16.84
CA SER A 107 2.71 -15.29 -16.77
C SER A 107 1.34 -15.09 -17.43
N SER A 108 0.98 -16.00 -18.33
CA SER A 108 -0.32 -16.05 -19.01
C SER A 108 -1.52 -16.36 -18.09
N SER A 109 -1.37 -16.22 -16.76
CA SER A 109 -2.42 -16.57 -15.78
C SER A 109 -3.22 -15.38 -15.25
N VAL A 110 -2.81 -14.13 -15.54
CA VAL A 110 -3.49 -12.92 -15.03
C VAL A 110 -4.39 -12.25 -16.07
N ALA A 111 -4.39 -12.74 -17.32
CA ALA A 111 -5.36 -12.30 -18.33
C ALA A 111 -6.57 -13.25 -18.36
N LYS A 112 -7.67 -12.84 -17.74
CA LYS A 112 -9.04 -13.15 -18.17
C LYS A 112 -9.91 -11.92 -18.10
#